data_AF-A0A7M1AV36-F1
#
_entry.id   AF-A0A7M1AV36-F1
#
_cell.length_a   1.000
_cell.length_b   1.000
_cell.length_c   1.000
_cell.angle_alpha   90.00
_cell.angle_beta   90.00
_cell.angle_gamma   90.00
#
_symmetry.space_group_name_H-M   'P 1'
#
loop_
_entity.id
_entity.type
_entity.pdbx_description
1 polymer ?
#
loop_
_entity_poly.entity_id
_entity_poly.type
_entity_poly.pdbx_seq_one_letter_code
_entity_poly.pdbx_strand_id
1 'polypeptide(L)' 'MTKRKQDLIKDIQNLLNTYQGVSQTSINPALLEFMDEETLIGIIDSLLNQKEDSKEADTEWLEQFKTK' A
#
# COMPACT_ATOMS: atom_id res chain seq x y z
N MET A 1 -17.06 7.86 -1.40
CA MET A 1 -15.68 7.41 -1.14
C MET A 1 -14.96 8.49 -0.35
N THR A 2 -14.27 8.17 0.73
CA THR A 2 -13.54 9.16 1.56
C THR A 2 -12.18 9.47 0.94
N LYS A 3 -11.69 10.70 1.10
CA LYS A 3 -10.37 11.13 0.61
C LYS A 3 -9.24 10.19 1.11
N ARG A 4 -9.30 9.80 2.38
CA ARG A 4 -8.37 8.84 3.02
C ARG A 4 -8.30 7.50 2.29
N LYS A 5 -9.44 6.95 1.88
CA LYS A 5 -9.50 5.69 1.14
C LYS A 5 -8.89 5.81 -0.25
N GLN A 6 -9.05 6.95 -0.91
CA GLN A 6 -8.42 7.21 -2.21
C GLN A 6 -6.90 7.35 -2.08
N ASP A 7 -6.43 8.01 -1.02
CA ASP A 7 -5.00 8.14 -0.73
C ASP A 7 -4.37 6.75 -0.48
N LEU A 8 -5.01 5.90 0.34
CA LEU A 8 -4.58 4.51 0.57
C LEU A 8 -4.47 3.69 -0.71
N ILE A 9 -5.47 3.76 -1.59
CA ILE A 9 -5.46 3.03 -2.87
C ILE A 9 -4.29 3.51 -3.74
N LYS A 10 -4.04 4.81 -3.77
CA LYS A 10 -2.93 5.39 -4.52
C LYS A 10 -1.59 4.94 -3.96
N ASP A 11 -1.44 4.86 -2.65
CA ASP A 11 -0.22 4.35 -2.00
C ASP A 11 0.02 2.87 -2.35
N ILE A 12 -1.01 2.01 -2.27
CA ILE A 12 -0.92 0.60 -2.71
C ILE A 12 -0.43 0.51 -4.16
N GLN A 13 -1.03 1.31 -5.06
CA GLN A 13 -0.63 1.32 -6.46
C GLN A 13 0.82 1.76 -6.65
N ASN A 14 1.28 2.79 -5.93
CA ASN A 14 2.67 3.24 -5.98
C ASN A 14 3.64 2.18 -5.46
N LEU A 15 3.28 1.50 -4.37
CA LEU A 15 4.11 0.46 -3.73
C LEU A 15 4.26 -0.79 -4.60
N LEU A 16 3.22 -1.17 -5.34
CA LEU A 16 3.27 -2.27 -6.30
C LEU A 16 4.10 -1.93 -7.54
N ASN A 17 4.00 -0.68 -8.03
CA ASN A 17 4.69 -0.23 -9.24
C ASN A 17 6.14 0.24 -8.98
N THR A 18 6.65 0.18 -7.75
CA THR A 18 8.03 0.58 -7.43
C THR A 18 9.08 -0.51 -7.68
N TYR A 19 8.70 -1.74 -8.01
CA TYR A 19 9.65 -2.78 -8.43
C TYR A 19 10.02 -2.59 -9.91
N GLN A 20 11.16 -1.95 -10.17
CA GLN A 20 11.80 -1.99 -11.49
C GLN A 20 12.21 -3.44 -11.82
N GLY A 21 11.47 -4.10 -12.70
CA GLY A 21 11.89 -5.35 -13.35
C GLY A 21 11.13 -6.62 -12.97
N VAL A 22 10.14 -6.55 -12.07
CA VAL A 22 9.23 -7.68 -11.80
C VAL A 22 7.84 -7.25 -12.23
N SER A 23 7.23 -8.05 -13.12
CA SER A 23 5.91 -7.91 -13.73
C SER A 23 5.00 -6.95 -12.98
N GLN A 24 4.59 -5.84 -13.60
CA GLN A 24 3.66 -4.87 -13.00
C GLN A 24 2.44 -5.63 -12.45
N THR A 25 2.39 -5.80 -11.14
CA THR A 25 1.26 -6.44 -10.49
C THR A 25 0.11 -5.45 -10.58
N SER A 26 -0.65 -5.54 -11.66
CA SER A 26 -1.76 -4.64 -11.94
C SER A 26 -2.95 -5.09 -11.10
N ILE A 27 -2.95 -4.72 -9.82
CA ILE A 27 -4.16 -4.85 -9.00
C ILE A 27 -5.22 -3.94 -9.60
N ASN A 28 -6.39 -4.52 -9.88
CA ASN A 28 -7.53 -3.75 -10.35
C ASN A 28 -7.97 -2.79 -9.23
N PRO A 29 -7.88 -1.47 -9.40
CA PRO A 29 -8.25 -0.51 -8.36
C PRO A 29 -9.69 -0.67 -7.91
N ALA A 30 -10.58 -1.10 -8.80
CA ALA A 30 -11.98 -1.38 -8.45
C ALA A 30 -12.11 -2.40 -7.31
N LEU A 31 -11.17 -3.36 -7.19
CA LEU A 31 -11.18 -4.32 -6.08
C LEU A 31 -10.82 -3.65 -4.74
N LEU A 32 -9.88 -2.71 -4.76
CA LEU A 32 -9.46 -1.96 -3.58
C LEU A 32 -10.57 -1.01 -3.10
N GLU A 33 -11.42 -0.53 -4.02
CA GLU A 33 -12.57 0.32 -3.68
C GLU A 33 -13.63 -0.40 -2.82
N PHE A 34 -13.69 -1.73 -2.88
CA PHE A 34 -14.62 -2.53 -2.07
C PHE A 34 -14.06 -2.93 -0.71
N MET A 35 -12.74 -2.83 -0.50
CA MET A 35 -12.09 -3.17 0.76
C MET A 35 -12.32 -2.09 1.81
N ASP A 36 -12.46 -2.46 3.07
CA ASP A 36 -12.44 -1.51 4.19
C ASP A 36 -11.06 -0.89 4.40
N GLU A 37 -11.05 0.23 5.13
CA GLU A 37 -9.83 1.02 5.37
C GLU A 37 -8.75 0.20 6.09
N GLU A 38 -9.15 -0.66 7.03
CA GLU A 38 -8.23 -1.54 7.77
C GLU A 38 -7.58 -2.57 6.84
N THR A 39 -8.34 -3.18 5.93
CA THR A 39 -7.78 -4.10 4.93
C THR A 39 -6.78 -3.38 4.01
N LEU A 40 -7.09 -2.17 3.57
CA LEU A 40 -6.18 -1.38 2.73
C LEU A 40 -4.88 -1.05 3.48
N ILE A 41 -4.95 -0.67 4.76
CA ILE A 41 -3.76 -0.44 5.60
C ILE A 41 -2.95 -1.73 5.74
N GLY A 42 -3.59 -2.88 5.99
CA GLY A 42 -2.92 -4.17 6.11
C GLY A 42 -2.22 -4.63 4.82
N ILE A 43 -2.80 -4.32 3.66
CA ILE A 43 -2.14 -4.56 2.36
C ILE A 43 -0.86 -3.73 2.27
N ILE A 44 -0.92 -2.45 2.65
CA ILE A 44 0.26 -1.60 2.58
C ILE A 44 1.34 -2.09 3.55
N ASP A 45 0.98 -2.40 4.79
CA ASP A 45 1.91 -2.98 5.76
C ASP A 45 2.59 -4.24 5.23
N SER A 46 1.83 -5.15 4.59
CA SER A 46 2.41 -6.33 3.95
C SER A 46 3.35 -5.98 2.80
N LEU A 47 3.01 -4.99 1.97
CA LEU A 47 3.85 -4.54 0.86
C LEU A 47 5.16 -3.88 1.34
N LEU A 48 5.11 -3.15 2.45
CA LEU A 48 6.29 -2.54 3.06
C LEU A 48 7.17 -3.58 3.73
N ASN A 49 6.60 -4.51 4.50
CA ASN A 49 7.35 -5.61 5.12
C ASN A 49 8.03 -6.50 4.07
N GLN A 50 7.36 -6.78 2.94
CA GLN A 50 7.97 -7.51 1.81
C GLN A 50 9.18 -6.76 1.20
N LYS A 51 9.17 -5.42 1.25
CA LYS A 51 10.32 -4.59 0.84
C LYS A 51 11.42 -4.56 1.90
N GLU A 52 11.08 -4.53 3.19
CA GLU A 52 12.07 -4.58 4.28
C GLU A 52 12.87 -5.89 4.30
N ASP A 53 12.24 -7.04 4.03
CA ASP A 53 12.94 -8.32 3.81
C ASP A 53 13.89 -8.25 2.59
N SER A 54 13.67 -7.30 1.67
CA SER A 54 14.46 -7.10 0.45
C SER A 54 15.52 -6.00 0.57
N LYS A 55 15.42 -5.06 1.53
CA LYS A 55 16.41 -4.06 2.00
C LYS A 55 15.72 -3.08 2.96
N GLU A 56 16.31 -2.83 4.14
CA GLU A 56 15.93 -1.81 5.13
C GLU A 56 15.29 -0.55 4.50
N ALA A 57 14.02 -0.27 4.79
CA ALA A 57 13.37 1.04 4.90
C ALA A 57 11.91 0.98 4.46
N ASP A 58 10.99 1.32 5.37
CA ASP A 58 9.96 2.36 5.16
C ASP A 58 9.14 2.56 6.46
N THR A 59 9.82 2.58 7.61
CA THR A 59 9.20 2.73 8.94
C THR A 59 8.48 4.08 9.09
N GLU A 60 8.97 5.12 8.40
CA GLU A 60 8.43 6.48 8.43
C GLU A 60 7.06 6.60 7.74
N TRP A 61 6.79 5.78 6.72
CA TRP A 61 5.48 5.76 6.06
C TRP A 61 4.41 5.17 7.00
N LEU A 62 4.73 4.10 7.72
CA LEU A 62 3.80 3.42 8.64
C LEU A 62 3.35 4.32 9.79
N GLU A 63 4.20 5.24 10.24
CA GLU A 63 3.87 6.16 11.33
C GLU A 63 2.75 7.15 10.93
N GLN A 64 2.61 7.47 9.65
CA GLN A 64 1.58 8.41 9.16
C GLN A 64 0.16 7.82 9.25
N PHE A 65 0.02 6.50 9.29
CA PHE A 65 -1.27 5.81 9.37
C PHE A 65 -1.68 5.43 10.79
N LYS A 66 -0.74 5.44 11.75
CA LYS A 66 -0.98 5.12 13.17
C LYS A 66 -1.78 6.17 13.95
N THR A 67 -2.30 7.21 13.29
CA THR A 67 -3.02 8.30 13.97
C THR A 67 -4.54 8.18 13.79
N LYS A 68 -5.21 7.43 14.67
CA LYS A 68 -6.24 7.92 15.61
C LYS A 68 -6.67 6.84 16.59
#